data_AF-A0A7S2QCH4-F1
#
_entry.id   AF-A0A7S2QCH4-F1
#
_cell.length_a   1.000
_cell.length_b   1.000
_cell.length_c   1.000
_cell.angle_alpha   90.00
_cell.angle_beta   90.00
_cell.angle_gamma   90.00
#
_symmetry.space_group_name_H-M   'P 1'
#
loop_
_entity.id
_entity.type
_entity.pdbx_description
1 polymer ?
#
loop_
_entity_poly.entity_id
_entity_poly.type
_entity_poly.pdbx_seq_one_letter_code
_entity_poly.pdbx_strand_id
1 'polypeptide(L)'
;RRSGRWAAWCCAAAGMLAHVRAAPPSAEAQAGLLQALDSAQTEDDAKALLGPHMGDLKGLSTEAVEKVVLRQWWSLARDLVAKSHSQSVDLSFAVRKAVRTVKDEADELLRTLNPKYGMAQQVAPAFQWAQNDTCVFLTIKYTVRWNAPGALEVTEPSVNMTLNTFNFSGLGKHSNNKYKYFLTLGLFDHIAGDVSSWNAASVGKLSVTLRKKWPRKWPRLIANKKTKIGNMHMWMEMQEKLDNTLSGMSTAANSPVTCAAADKLYCLATDTCKKKTDCSQCPGKQEPNTKDNLCAGMPSEKATLMFRDSDMDSNEIGGEVKITKARNDFDIDSYDVFFGKDDRSKLERADGTGWQVGSAPSIGADTVVKIASNTPMPEGATHLLVFSRNEYGEYATPGSTLLKDAVLPKAGPVSVSFVDEDGDKGEVSGTVTIGRAKDEQGLEEYALHWGKSERRKINSGSFMRDVMKQANKDPTHHVVMNTKIPDGATHILAFSKNEHGEHPVAASVKITDATKPCLKGGAVDCPTGVRISPDSDADPREVEATITIDRAAQEKDLSHYSVYWGRQECSKEDSGQTGAKNGFIKDIPVGGMEHQLPTNTPLPDGTTHVLVFSKNKLGESEYCVSAAVQDAGAGPKPEL
;
A
#
# COMPACT_ATOMS: atom_id res chain seq x y z
N ARG A 1 33.26 -24.46 -18.17
CA ARG A 1 34.02 -25.36 -19.08
C ARG A 1 35.48 -24.90 -19.08
N ARG A 2 36.42 -25.83 -18.83
CA ARG A 2 37.86 -25.82 -19.22
C ARG A 2 38.75 -24.71 -18.60
N SER A 3 39.66 -25.04 -17.67
CA SER A 3 41.07 -25.49 -17.86
C SER A 3 41.96 -24.39 -18.45
N GLY A 4 43.18 -24.08 -18.00
CA GLY A 4 44.09 -24.69 -17.05
C GLY A 4 45.55 -24.39 -17.50
N ARG A 5 46.42 -24.10 -16.51
CA ARG A 5 47.89 -24.21 -16.48
C ARG A 5 48.79 -23.22 -17.25
N TRP A 6 49.96 -22.98 -16.65
CA TRP A 6 51.38 -23.00 -17.12
C TRP A 6 52.19 -22.34 -15.96
N ALA A 7 52.93 -23.03 -15.07
CA ALA A 7 54.29 -23.62 -15.16
C ALA A 7 55.35 -22.65 -15.73
N ALA A 8 56.60 -22.48 -15.27
CA ALA A 8 57.43 -22.87 -14.11
C ALA A 8 58.85 -22.24 -14.34
N TRP A 9 59.82 -22.48 -13.44
CA TRP A 9 61.32 -22.39 -13.50
C TRP A 9 61.88 -21.50 -12.38
N CYS A 10 62.98 -21.79 -11.65
CA CYS A 10 63.95 -22.91 -11.62
C CYS A 10 64.73 -22.89 -10.27
N CYS A 11 65.41 -24.01 -9.97
CA CYS A 11 66.01 -24.43 -8.68
C CYS A 11 67.40 -23.84 -8.33
N ALA A 12 67.77 -23.90 -7.04
CA ALA A 12 69.10 -24.33 -6.55
C ALA A 12 69.04 -24.78 -5.07
N ALA A 13 69.80 -25.82 -4.71
CA ALA A 13 69.70 -26.63 -3.49
C ALA A 13 70.92 -26.46 -2.55
N ALA A 14 70.74 -26.71 -1.24
CA ALA A 14 71.72 -27.39 -0.37
C ALA A 14 71.19 -27.59 1.09
N GLY A 15 71.30 -28.83 1.60
CA GLY A 15 71.64 -29.11 3.01
C GLY A 15 70.51 -29.39 4.03
N MET A 16 70.02 -30.64 4.08
CA MET A 16 69.21 -31.18 5.18
C MET A 16 70.06 -31.60 6.39
N LEU A 17 69.67 -31.14 7.58
CA LEU A 17 69.70 -31.92 8.82
C LEU A 17 68.30 -31.85 9.43
N ALA A 18 67.60 -32.98 9.40
CA ALA A 18 66.20 -33.09 9.78
C ALA A 18 66.02 -33.09 11.30
N HIS A 19 65.48 -32.00 11.84
CA HIS A 19 64.74 -32.05 13.11
C HIS A 19 63.25 -32.19 12.80
N VAL A 20 62.74 -33.39 13.06
CA VAL A 20 61.30 -33.73 13.03
C VAL A 20 60.58 -32.83 14.03
N ARG A 21 59.77 -31.89 13.53
CA ARG A 21 58.87 -31.07 14.35
C ARG A 21 57.54 -31.81 14.46
N ALA A 22 57.22 -32.30 15.65
CA ALA A 22 55.99 -33.04 15.94
C ALA A 22 54.75 -32.20 15.61
N ALA A 23 53.75 -32.83 15.00
CA ALA A 23 52.44 -32.23 14.71
C ALA A 23 51.70 -31.90 16.03
N PRO A 24 50.82 -30.87 16.04
CA PRO A 24 49.95 -30.61 17.19
C PRO A 24 49.08 -31.86 17.50
N PRO A 25 48.79 -32.14 18.78
CA PRO A 25 48.04 -33.32 19.18
C PRO A 25 46.63 -33.33 18.57
N SER A 26 46.18 -34.50 18.11
CA SER A 26 44.83 -34.69 17.54
C SER A 26 43.75 -34.48 18.62
N ALA A 27 42.54 -34.10 18.20
CA ALA A 27 41.38 -33.92 19.10
C ALA A 27 41.07 -35.18 19.94
N GLU A 28 41.38 -36.37 19.41
CA GLU A 28 41.27 -37.65 20.13
C GLU A 28 42.23 -37.75 21.32
N ALA A 29 43.45 -37.19 21.21
CA ALA A 29 44.43 -37.21 22.30
C ALA A 29 44.01 -36.29 23.46
N GLN A 30 43.40 -35.14 23.16
CA GLN A 30 42.85 -34.24 24.17
C GLN A 30 41.62 -34.84 24.87
N ALA A 31 40.75 -35.55 24.15
CA ALA A 31 39.61 -36.27 24.73
C ALA A 31 40.07 -37.38 25.69
N GLY A 32 41.10 -38.14 25.32
CA GLY A 32 41.72 -39.14 26.20
C GLY A 32 42.31 -38.54 27.48
N LEU A 33 42.96 -37.37 27.38
CA LEU A 33 43.49 -36.66 28.53
C LEU A 33 42.38 -36.20 29.50
N LEU A 34 41.27 -35.68 28.99
CA LEU A 34 40.14 -35.27 29.83
C LEU A 34 39.52 -36.46 30.59
N GLN A 35 39.38 -37.62 29.94
CA GLN A 35 38.88 -38.84 30.56
C GLN A 35 39.86 -39.39 31.62
N ALA A 36 41.16 -39.30 31.37
CA ALA A 36 42.19 -39.67 32.34
C ALA A 36 42.17 -38.75 33.56
N LEU A 37 42.03 -37.43 33.35
CA LEU A 37 41.85 -36.47 34.44
C LEU A 37 40.57 -36.72 35.24
N ASP A 38 39.49 -37.15 34.61
CA ASP A 38 38.27 -37.53 35.32
C ASP A 38 38.43 -38.77 36.19
N SER A 39 39.33 -39.67 35.80
CA SER A 39 39.60 -40.93 36.51
C SER A 39 40.68 -40.80 37.59
N ALA A 40 41.46 -39.72 37.57
CA ALA A 40 42.50 -39.46 38.57
C ALA A 40 41.88 -39.22 39.96
N GLN A 41 42.37 -39.97 40.94
CA GLN A 41 41.87 -39.92 42.32
C GLN A 41 42.65 -38.91 43.16
N THR A 42 43.94 -38.75 42.89
CA THR A 42 44.81 -37.82 43.62
C THR A 42 45.36 -36.72 42.72
N GLU A 43 45.79 -35.63 43.34
CA GLU A 43 46.46 -34.54 42.65
C GLU A 43 47.81 -34.97 42.05
N ASP A 44 48.48 -35.96 42.64
CA ASP A 44 49.74 -36.47 42.13
C ASP A 44 49.55 -37.33 40.86
N ASP A 45 48.44 -38.08 40.77
CA ASP A 45 48.06 -38.78 39.53
C ASP A 45 47.82 -37.77 38.40
N ALA A 46 47.13 -36.66 38.72
CA ALA A 46 46.86 -35.60 37.75
C ALA A 46 48.14 -34.85 37.32
N LYS A 47 49.10 -34.65 38.24
CA LYS A 47 50.43 -34.12 37.93
C LYS A 47 51.19 -35.04 36.98
N ALA A 48 51.14 -36.36 37.20
CA ALA A 48 51.77 -37.33 36.31
C ALA A 48 51.14 -37.31 34.90
N LEU A 49 49.81 -37.18 34.82
CA LEU A 49 49.07 -37.11 33.54
C LEU A 49 49.34 -35.81 32.77
N LEU A 50 49.46 -34.66 33.46
CA LEU A 50 49.73 -33.37 32.81
C LEU A 50 51.22 -33.06 32.62
N GLY A 51 52.12 -33.78 33.29
CA GLY A 51 53.56 -33.62 33.17
C GLY A 51 54.08 -33.53 31.73
N PRO A 52 53.68 -34.44 30.80
CA PRO A 52 54.08 -34.38 29.39
C PRO A 52 53.58 -33.14 28.64
N HIS A 53 52.48 -32.53 29.10
CA HIS A 53 51.84 -31.37 28.48
C HIS A 53 52.35 -30.03 29.05
N MET A 54 53.11 -30.04 30.14
CA MET A 54 53.68 -28.83 30.77
C MET A 54 54.71 -28.12 29.88
N GLY A 55 55.22 -28.76 28.83
CA GLY A 55 56.15 -28.18 27.86
C GLY A 55 55.50 -27.30 26.79
N ASP A 56 54.23 -27.54 26.48
CA ASP A 56 53.45 -26.79 25.47
C ASP A 56 52.01 -26.59 25.96
N LEU A 57 51.81 -25.54 26.77
CA LEU A 57 50.50 -25.18 27.30
C LEU A 57 49.56 -24.60 26.23
N LYS A 58 50.07 -24.20 25.06
CA LYS A 58 49.23 -23.72 23.96
C LYS A 58 48.45 -24.87 23.31
N GLY A 59 48.99 -26.09 23.37
CA GLY A 59 48.34 -27.32 22.92
C GLY A 59 47.41 -27.98 23.96
N LEU A 60 47.30 -27.42 25.17
CA LEU A 60 46.43 -27.93 26.23
C LEU A 60 45.03 -27.34 26.12
N SER A 61 43.98 -28.18 26.23
CA SER A 61 42.60 -27.71 26.15
C SER A 61 42.22 -26.86 27.37
N THR A 62 41.38 -25.85 27.16
CA THR A 62 40.85 -25.00 28.25
C THR A 62 40.07 -25.83 29.28
N GLU A 63 39.40 -26.88 28.83
CA GLU A 63 38.62 -27.81 29.67
C GLU A 63 39.51 -28.60 30.65
N ALA A 64 40.73 -28.96 30.24
CA ALA A 64 41.67 -29.64 31.14
C ALA A 64 42.10 -28.70 32.29
N VAL A 65 42.36 -27.43 31.97
CA VAL A 65 42.68 -26.40 32.98
C VAL A 65 41.49 -26.14 33.91
N GLU A 66 40.26 -26.05 33.35
CA GLU A 66 39.04 -25.91 34.14
C GLU A 66 38.85 -27.11 35.09
N LYS A 67 39.07 -28.35 34.64
CA LYS A 67 38.95 -29.57 35.47
C LYS A 67 39.90 -29.57 36.66
N VAL A 68 41.15 -29.16 36.48
CA VAL A 68 42.13 -29.09 37.59
C VAL A 68 41.62 -28.17 38.69
N VAL A 69 41.06 -27.01 38.33
CA VAL A 69 40.48 -26.05 39.28
C VAL A 69 39.19 -26.61 39.92
N LEU A 70 38.29 -27.20 39.14
CA LEU A 70 37.04 -27.78 39.63
C LEU A 70 37.27 -28.96 40.60
N ARG A 71 38.33 -29.74 40.37
CA ARG A 71 38.76 -30.84 41.27
C ARG A 71 39.56 -30.35 42.49
N GLN A 72 39.73 -29.04 42.63
CA GLN A 72 40.40 -28.40 43.77
C GLN A 72 41.87 -28.83 43.93
N TRP A 73 42.53 -29.20 42.83
CA TRP A 73 43.95 -29.52 42.79
C TRP A 73 44.78 -28.23 42.75
N TRP A 74 44.82 -27.53 43.87
CA TRP A 74 45.31 -26.16 43.96
C TRP A 74 46.83 -26.02 43.76
N SER A 75 47.62 -27.07 44.02
CA SER A 75 49.06 -27.01 43.77
C SER A 75 49.35 -27.15 42.27
N LEU A 76 48.73 -28.11 41.59
CA LEU A 76 48.80 -28.31 40.15
C LEU A 76 48.23 -27.12 39.37
N ALA A 77 47.12 -26.53 39.82
CA ALA A 77 46.59 -25.30 39.23
C ALA A 77 47.59 -24.13 39.31
N ARG A 78 48.28 -23.98 40.45
CA ARG A 78 49.33 -22.97 40.64
C ARG A 78 50.55 -23.25 39.77
N ASP A 79 50.94 -24.50 39.63
CA ASP A 79 52.04 -24.92 38.75
C ASP A 79 51.72 -24.62 37.28
N LEU A 80 50.50 -24.91 36.82
CA LEU A 80 50.04 -24.58 35.47
C LEU A 80 50.09 -23.07 35.20
N VAL A 81 49.61 -22.24 36.14
CA VAL A 81 49.66 -20.77 36.01
C VAL A 81 51.11 -20.25 36.03
N ALA A 82 51.94 -20.76 36.93
CA ALA A 82 53.36 -20.40 36.99
C ALA A 82 54.07 -20.75 35.67
N LYS A 83 53.75 -21.91 35.09
CA LYS A 83 54.31 -22.34 33.81
C LYS A 83 53.76 -21.54 32.64
N SER A 84 52.50 -21.10 32.67
CA SER A 84 51.89 -20.26 31.63
C SER A 84 52.59 -18.90 31.50
N HIS A 85 53.06 -18.33 32.62
CA HIS A 85 53.88 -17.12 32.59
C HIS A 85 55.20 -17.34 31.85
N SER A 86 55.86 -18.50 32.03
CA SER A 86 57.11 -18.81 31.34
C SER A 86 56.94 -19.04 29.83
N GLN A 87 55.74 -19.43 29.39
CA GLN A 87 55.40 -19.71 27.98
C GLN A 87 54.57 -18.60 27.31
N SER A 88 54.25 -17.52 28.03
CA SER A 88 53.37 -16.43 27.55
C SER A 88 51.99 -16.91 27.07
N VAL A 89 51.39 -17.88 27.76
CA VAL A 89 50.04 -18.39 27.48
C VAL A 89 49.03 -17.83 28.49
N ASP A 90 47.93 -17.24 28.00
CA ASP A 90 46.87 -16.68 28.85
C ASP A 90 45.85 -17.74 29.25
N LEU A 91 45.85 -18.11 30.54
CA LEU A 91 44.88 -19.03 31.14
C LEU A 91 43.79 -18.30 31.94
N SER A 92 43.74 -16.97 31.91
CA SER A 92 42.90 -16.15 32.80
C SER A 92 41.41 -16.44 32.65
N PHE A 93 40.92 -16.67 31.43
CA PHE A 93 39.51 -16.98 31.18
C PHE A 93 39.10 -18.32 31.82
N ALA A 94 39.84 -19.40 31.53
CA ALA A 94 39.57 -20.74 32.04
C ALA A 94 39.64 -20.79 33.56
N VAL A 95 40.69 -20.21 34.15
CA VAL A 95 40.85 -20.16 35.61
C VAL A 95 39.75 -19.32 36.26
N ARG A 96 39.44 -18.12 35.76
CA ARG A 96 38.37 -17.27 36.34
C ARG A 96 37.01 -17.94 36.25
N LYS A 97 36.69 -18.61 35.15
CA LYS A 97 35.44 -19.35 34.96
C LYS A 97 35.32 -20.49 35.97
N ALA A 98 36.33 -21.36 36.07
CA ALA A 98 36.30 -22.49 37.00
C ALA A 98 36.32 -22.07 38.48
N VAL A 99 37.12 -21.06 38.85
CA VAL A 99 37.11 -20.50 40.22
C VAL A 99 35.74 -19.89 40.56
N ARG A 100 35.09 -19.21 39.61
CA ARG A 100 33.73 -18.69 39.81
C ARG A 100 32.75 -19.84 40.09
N THR A 101 32.81 -20.93 39.34
CA THR A 101 31.97 -22.12 39.58
C THR A 101 32.16 -22.67 40.99
N VAL A 102 33.41 -22.89 41.43
CA VAL A 102 33.70 -23.39 42.80
C VAL A 102 33.17 -22.41 43.86
N LYS A 103 33.34 -21.11 43.65
CA LYS A 103 32.80 -20.10 44.56
C LYS A 103 31.26 -20.13 44.60
N ASP A 104 30.61 -20.24 43.45
CA ASP A 104 29.15 -20.30 43.36
C ASP A 104 28.59 -21.53 44.11
N GLU A 105 29.25 -22.69 44.02
CA GLU A 105 28.90 -23.89 44.80
C GLU A 105 29.09 -23.71 46.31
N ALA A 106 30.19 -23.07 46.73
CA ALA A 106 30.45 -22.78 48.13
C ALA A 106 29.45 -21.76 48.71
N ASP A 107 29.14 -20.70 47.95
CA ASP A 107 28.13 -19.69 48.32
C ASP A 107 26.73 -20.32 48.38
N GLU A 108 26.41 -21.27 47.48
CA GLU A 108 25.15 -22.02 47.51
C GLU A 108 25.03 -22.90 48.76
N LEU A 109 26.11 -23.58 49.16
CA LEU A 109 26.17 -24.34 50.41
C LEU A 109 25.87 -23.44 51.61
N LEU A 110 26.47 -22.25 51.70
CA LEU A 110 26.15 -21.29 52.77
C LEU A 110 24.67 -20.88 52.76
N ARG A 111 24.06 -20.75 51.58
CA ARG A 111 22.65 -20.39 51.45
C ARG A 111 21.72 -21.48 51.96
N THR A 112 22.10 -22.77 51.86
CA THR A 112 21.31 -23.90 52.41
C THR A 112 21.10 -23.83 53.93
N LEU A 113 21.93 -23.06 54.65
CA LEU A 113 21.76 -22.85 56.09
C LEU A 113 20.49 -22.05 56.44
N ASN A 114 19.89 -21.34 55.48
CA ASN A 114 18.63 -20.64 55.71
C ASN A 114 17.47 -21.64 55.77
N PRO A 115 16.67 -21.72 56.85
CA PRO A 115 15.52 -22.62 56.94
C PRO A 115 14.44 -22.40 55.86
N LYS A 116 14.44 -21.23 55.20
CA LYS A 116 13.54 -20.88 54.10
C LYS A 116 14.15 -21.13 52.72
N TYR A 117 15.31 -21.79 52.66
CA TYR A 117 16.00 -22.14 51.43
C TYR A 117 15.08 -22.96 50.52
N GLY A 118 14.94 -22.52 49.26
CA GLY A 118 14.09 -23.20 48.28
C GLY A 118 12.59 -22.87 48.36
N MET A 119 12.11 -22.24 49.44
CA MET A 119 10.73 -21.75 49.52
C MET A 119 10.59 -20.44 48.73
N ALA A 120 9.64 -20.38 47.79
CA ALA A 120 9.35 -19.15 47.06
C ALA A 120 8.68 -18.13 47.98
N GLN A 121 9.35 -17.02 48.26
CA GLN A 121 8.77 -15.95 49.08
C GLN A 121 7.71 -15.21 48.26
N GLN A 122 6.48 -15.14 48.76
CA GLN A 122 5.41 -14.38 48.11
C GLN A 122 5.64 -12.88 48.29
N VAL A 123 5.59 -12.13 47.19
CA VAL A 123 5.81 -10.68 47.15
C VAL A 123 4.85 -10.00 46.19
N ALA A 124 4.40 -8.80 46.54
CA ALA A 124 3.62 -7.96 45.63
C ALA A 124 4.57 -7.20 44.68
N PRO A 125 4.47 -7.38 43.35
CA PRO A 125 5.32 -6.66 42.41
C PRO A 125 4.95 -5.17 42.34
N ALA A 126 5.94 -4.32 42.08
CA ALA A 126 5.72 -2.91 41.78
C ALA A 126 5.13 -2.75 40.39
N PHE A 127 4.19 -1.83 40.23
CA PHE A 127 3.56 -1.59 38.94
C PHE A 127 3.22 -0.12 38.73
N GLN A 128 3.13 0.28 37.47
CA GLN A 128 2.61 1.58 37.06
C GLN A 128 1.38 1.41 36.20
N TRP A 129 0.51 2.42 36.20
CA TRP A 129 -0.67 2.44 35.33
C TRP A 129 -0.87 3.79 34.65
N ALA A 130 -1.46 3.75 33.46
CA ALA A 130 -1.97 4.90 32.72
C ALA A 130 -3.29 4.52 32.02
N GLN A 131 -4.00 5.49 31.47
CA GLN A 131 -5.24 5.24 30.73
C GLN A 131 -5.41 6.17 29.54
N ASN A 132 -6.14 5.72 28.53
CA ASN A 132 -6.79 6.56 27.52
C ASN A 132 -8.32 6.47 27.69
N ASP A 133 -9.08 6.94 26.71
CA ASP A 133 -10.54 6.85 26.68
C ASP A 133 -11.04 5.40 26.87
N THR A 134 -10.44 4.42 26.20
CA THR A 134 -10.96 3.06 25.99
C THR A 134 -10.25 1.97 26.80
N CYS A 135 -9.03 2.20 27.26
CA CYS A 135 -8.14 1.22 27.84
C CYS A 135 -7.41 1.73 29.10
N VAL A 136 -6.97 0.80 29.93
CA VAL A 136 -6.03 0.98 31.02
C VAL A 136 -4.78 0.18 30.71
N PHE A 137 -3.62 0.83 30.78
CA PHE A 137 -2.33 0.22 30.54
C PHE A 137 -1.64 -0.02 31.88
N LEU A 138 -1.19 -1.25 32.13
CA LEU A 138 -0.39 -1.61 33.30
C LEU A 138 1.00 -2.07 32.86
N THR A 139 2.02 -1.62 33.59
CA THR A 139 3.36 -2.19 33.52
C THR A 139 3.75 -2.72 34.89
N ILE A 140 3.96 -4.03 34.99
CA ILE A 140 4.26 -4.72 36.25
C ILE A 140 5.72 -5.16 36.20
N LYS A 141 6.54 -4.73 37.14
CA LYS A 141 7.95 -5.07 37.24
C LYS A 141 8.15 -6.21 38.25
N TYR A 142 8.99 -7.19 37.93
CA TYR A 142 9.25 -8.36 38.80
C TYR A 142 10.18 -8.01 39.97
N THR A 143 9.76 -7.06 40.80
CA THR A 143 10.46 -6.59 42.00
C THR A 143 9.47 -5.88 42.93
N VAL A 144 9.79 -5.72 44.21
CA VAL A 144 8.92 -5.05 45.19
C VAL A 144 8.94 -3.53 45.03
N ARG A 145 10.05 -2.96 44.55
CA ARG A 145 10.24 -1.50 44.40
C ARG A 145 10.55 -1.16 42.95
N TRP A 146 9.88 -0.16 42.39
CA TRP A 146 10.03 0.19 40.97
C TRP A 146 11.49 0.45 40.54
N ASN A 147 12.28 1.09 41.41
CA ASN A 147 13.68 1.43 41.14
C ASN A 147 14.69 0.32 41.50
N ALA A 148 14.25 -0.80 42.07
CA ALA A 148 15.13 -1.91 42.43
C ALA A 148 15.34 -2.88 41.26
N PRO A 149 16.49 -3.58 41.21
CA PRO A 149 16.65 -4.75 40.34
C PRO A 149 15.65 -5.84 40.76
N GLY A 150 15.32 -6.72 39.81
CA GLY A 150 14.28 -7.73 39.95
C GLY A 150 14.60 -8.97 39.14
N ALA A 151 13.68 -9.93 39.14
CA ALA A 151 13.81 -11.08 38.24
C ALA A 151 13.77 -10.61 36.79
N LEU A 152 14.64 -11.18 35.94
CA LEU A 152 14.69 -10.87 34.50
C LEU A 152 13.52 -11.52 33.77
N GLU A 153 13.09 -12.68 34.25
CA GLU A 153 11.99 -13.44 33.71
C GLU A 153 11.24 -14.15 34.83
N VAL A 154 10.03 -14.59 34.50
CA VAL A 154 9.13 -15.28 35.41
C VAL A 154 8.69 -16.56 34.72
N THR A 155 8.84 -17.68 35.39
CA THR A 155 8.30 -18.98 34.99
C THR A 155 6.84 -19.09 35.41
N GLU A 156 6.03 -19.72 34.59
CA GLU A 156 4.58 -19.95 34.82
C GLU A 156 3.79 -18.64 35.05
N PRO A 157 3.87 -17.64 34.15
CA PRO A 157 3.02 -16.46 34.26
C PRO A 157 1.55 -16.85 34.06
N SER A 158 0.73 -16.57 35.08
CA SER A 158 -0.72 -16.71 35.04
C SER A 158 -1.34 -15.33 35.16
N VAL A 159 -2.07 -14.91 34.14
CA VAL A 159 -2.81 -13.64 34.11
C VAL A 159 -4.28 -13.94 33.88
N ASN A 160 -5.13 -13.48 34.79
CA ASN A 160 -6.58 -13.62 34.68
C ASN A 160 -7.24 -12.24 34.77
N MET A 161 -8.10 -11.94 33.79
CA MET A 161 -8.76 -10.65 33.61
C MET A 161 -10.26 -10.88 33.49
N THR A 162 -11.01 -10.61 34.55
CA THR A 162 -12.46 -10.91 34.59
C THR A 162 -13.21 -9.76 35.23
N LEU A 163 -14.23 -9.24 34.54
CA LEU A 163 -15.12 -8.17 35.01
C LEU A 163 -14.37 -7.00 35.65
N ASN A 164 -14.25 -6.92 36.97
CA ASN A 164 -13.55 -5.84 37.68
C ASN A 164 -12.31 -6.34 38.44
N THR A 165 -11.81 -7.53 38.11
CA THR A 165 -10.68 -8.15 38.79
C THR A 165 -9.55 -8.45 37.82
N PHE A 166 -8.34 -8.09 38.24
CA PHE A 166 -7.10 -8.45 37.56
C PHE A 166 -6.22 -9.24 38.53
N ASN A 167 -5.82 -10.44 38.13
CA ASN A 167 -4.94 -11.32 38.89
C ASN A 167 -3.71 -11.69 38.07
N PHE A 168 -2.53 -11.53 38.67
CA PHE A 168 -1.26 -11.96 38.12
C PHE A 168 -0.50 -12.81 39.15
N SER A 169 0.05 -13.94 38.71
CA SER A 169 0.96 -14.78 39.47
C SER A 169 2.13 -15.22 38.61
N GLY A 170 3.31 -15.34 39.20
CA GLY A 170 4.40 -16.08 38.57
C GLY A 170 5.64 -16.18 39.46
N LEU A 171 6.51 -17.14 39.14
CA LEU A 171 7.73 -17.44 39.89
C LEU A 171 8.95 -16.81 39.21
N GLY A 172 9.73 -16.00 39.92
CA GLY A 172 10.99 -15.45 39.40
C GLY A 172 12.16 -15.71 40.33
N LYS A 173 13.38 -15.73 39.75
CA LYS A 173 14.63 -15.88 40.51
C LYS A 173 15.47 -14.61 40.35
N HIS A 174 15.93 -14.05 41.47
CA HIS A 174 16.89 -12.95 41.47
C HIS A 174 17.72 -13.00 42.76
N SER A 175 19.01 -12.69 42.67
CA SER A 175 19.95 -12.80 43.80
C SER A 175 19.93 -14.19 44.46
N ASN A 176 19.85 -15.25 43.65
CA ASN A 176 19.73 -16.65 44.07
C ASN A 176 18.51 -17.02 44.95
N ASN A 177 17.59 -16.08 45.17
CA ASN A 177 16.33 -16.32 45.87
C ASN A 177 15.17 -16.53 44.88
N LYS A 178 14.25 -17.41 45.26
CA LYS A 178 13.00 -17.66 44.53
C LYS A 178 11.90 -16.77 45.12
N TYR A 179 11.19 -16.06 44.26
CA TYR A 179 10.08 -15.19 44.63
C TYR A 179 8.83 -15.60 43.85
N LYS A 180 7.69 -15.60 44.54
CA LYS A 180 6.36 -15.71 43.92
C LYS A 180 5.76 -14.32 43.84
N TYR A 181 5.78 -13.73 42.65
CA TYR A 181 5.12 -12.46 42.39
C TYR A 181 3.62 -12.70 42.31
N PHE A 182 2.85 -11.99 43.12
CA PHE A 182 1.39 -12.12 43.14
C PHE A 182 0.75 -10.73 43.25
N LEU A 183 -0.16 -10.42 42.33
CA LEU A 183 -0.87 -9.14 42.28
C LEU A 183 -2.35 -9.36 42.00
N THR A 184 -3.21 -8.84 42.88
CA THR A 184 -4.67 -8.85 42.71
C THR A 184 -5.19 -7.43 42.82
N LEU A 185 -5.94 -6.97 41.81
CA LEU A 185 -6.52 -5.63 41.74
C LEU A 185 -8.03 -5.72 41.60
N GLY A 186 -8.76 -5.02 42.49
CA GLY A 186 -10.19 -4.73 42.34
C GLY A 186 -10.36 -3.39 41.62
N LEU A 187 -10.55 -3.43 40.32
CA LEU A 187 -10.58 -2.28 39.41
C LEU A 187 -11.78 -1.37 39.71
N PHE A 188 -11.64 -0.08 39.40
CA PHE A 188 -12.67 0.94 39.59
C PHE A 188 -13.97 0.59 38.86
N ASP A 189 -13.86 -0.09 37.73
CA ASP A 189 -14.98 -0.42 36.87
C ASP A 189 -14.77 -1.75 36.15
N HIS A 190 -15.80 -2.20 35.43
CA HIS A 190 -15.73 -3.39 34.61
C HIS A 190 -14.82 -3.19 33.38
N ILE A 191 -14.17 -4.28 32.99
CA ILE A 191 -13.32 -4.46 31.81
C ILE A 191 -13.91 -5.56 30.93
N ALA A 192 -13.63 -5.48 29.63
CA ALA A 192 -13.92 -6.53 28.67
C ALA A 192 -12.70 -7.48 28.60
N GLY A 193 -12.75 -8.55 29.39
CA GLY A 193 -11.61 -9.45 29.59
C GLY A 193 -11.22 -10.25 28.35
N ASP A 194 -12.18 -10.55 27.49
CA ASP A 194 -12.06 -11.24 26.21
C ASP A 194 -11.24 -10.47 25.16
N VAL A 195 -11.33 -9.14 25.18
CA VAL A 195 -10.56 -8.24 24.30
C VAL A 195 -9.37 -7.58 24.99
N SER A 196 -9.15 -7.88 26.28
CA SER A 196 -7.97 -7.44 27.02
C SER A 196 -6.78 -8.34 26.73
N SER A 197 -5.57 -7.80 26.77
CA SER A 197 -4.36 -8.51 26.37
C SER A 197 -3.20 -8.26 27.31
N TRP A 198 -2.23 -9.18 27.32
CA TRP A 198 -0.99 -9.03 28.05
C TRP A 198 0.17 -9.61 27.24
N ASN A 199 1.37 -9.12 27.53
CA ASN A 199 2.61 -9.64 26.97
C ASN A 199 3.73 -9.51 28.01
N ALA A 200 4.62 -10.50 28.08
CA ALA A 200 5.88 -10.35 28.79
C ALA A 200 6.73 -9.31 28.05
N ALA A 201 6.88 -8.12 28.63
CA ALA A 201 7.70 -7.06 28.05
C ALA A 201 9.19 -7.41 28.20
N SER A 202 10.08 -6.66 27.54
CA SER A 202 11.53 -6.89 27.64
C SER A 202 12.01 -6.91 29.10
N VAL A 203 12.88 -7.88 29.41
CA VAL A 203 13.67 -8.10 30.63
C VAL A 203 13.08 -7.49 31.91
N GLY A 204 12.34 -8.31 32.66
CA GLY A 204 11.92 -8.03 34.03
C GLY A 204 10.58 -7.30 34.21
N LYS A 205 9.76 -7.25 33.14
CA LYS A 205 8.46 -6.57 33.15
C LYS A 205 7.36 -7.37 32.42
N LEU A 206 6.12 -7.12 32.82
CA LEU A 206 4.89 -7.58 32.17
C LEU A 206 4.09 -6.34 31.73
N SER A 207 3.69 -6.30 30.47
CA SER A 207 2.79 -5.26 29.93
C SER A 207 1.38 -5.82 29.82
N VAL A 208 0.40 -5.06 30.29
CA VAL A 208 -1.02 -5.44 30.26
C VAL A 208 -1.83 -4.30 29.69
N THR A 209 -2.74 -4.60 28.77
CA THR A 209 -3.73 -3.67 28.25
C THR A 209 -5.12 -4.19 28.63
N LEU A 210 -5.77 -3.51 29.57
CA LEU A 210 -7.13 -3.80 29.98
C LEU A 210 -8.09 -2.94 29.17
N ARG A 211 -8.97 -3.55 28.39
CA ARG A 211 -10.04 -2.84 27.68
C ARG A 211 -11.13 -2.49 28.67
N LYS A 212 -11.45 -1.21 28.85
CA LYS A 212 -12.56 -0.77 29.70
C LYS A 212 -13.87 -1.25 29.09
N LYS A 213 -14.84 -1.65 29.92
CA LYS A 213 -16.20 -1.94 29.44
C LYS A 213 -16.86 -0.67 28.88
N TRP A 214 -16.58 0.50 29.46
CA TRP A 214 -17.06 1.80 28.97
C TRP A 214 -15.93 2.79 28.73
N PRO A 215 -15.96 3.52 27.60
CA PRO A 215 -14.97 4.54 27.28
C PRO A 215 -15.17 5.78 28.15
N ARG A 216 -14.46 5.85 29.28
CA ARG A 216 -14.55 6.97 30.22
C ARG A 216 -13.28 7.15 31.02
N LYS A 217 -13.03 8.37 31.50
CA LYS A 217 -11.90 8.67 32.37
C LYS A 217 -12.18 8.15 33.77
N TRP A 218 -11.37 7.20 34.22
CA TRP A 218 -11.43 6.66 35.58
C TRP A 218 -10.71 7.62 36.54
N PRO A 219 -11.29 7.97 37.69
CA PRO A 219 -10.65 8.86 38.67
C PRO A 219 -9.47 8.18 39.39
N ARG A 220 -9.43 6.85 39.38
CA ARG A 220 -8.43 6.00 40.04
C ARG A 220 -8.49 4.59 39.45
N LEU A 221 -7.43 3.80 39.65
CA LEU A 221 -7.40 2.41 39.19
C LEU A 221 -8.29 1.48 40.04
N ILE A 222 -8.35 1.69 41.36
CA ILE A 222 -8.97 0.76 42.32
C ILE A 222 -10.35 1.26 42.76
N ALA A 223 -11.35 0.38 42.83
CA ALA A 223 -12.71 0.76 43.26
C ALA A 223 -12.75 1.32 44.68
N ASN A 224 -12.15 0.61 45.64
CA ASN A 224 -12.14 1.02 47.04
C ASN A 224 -11.13 2.15 47.29
N LYS A 225 -11.63 3.34 47.64
CA LYS A 225 -10.82 4.52 47.97
C LYS A 225 -9.89 4.33 49.17
N LYS A 226 -10.21 3.41 50.09
CA LYS A 226 -9.41 3.14 51.30
C LYS A 226 -8.24 2.19 51.03
N THR A 227 -8.27 1.42 49.94
CA THR A 227 -7.20 0.49 49.60
C THR A 227 -5.98 1.26 49.11
N LYS A 228 -4.91 1.25 49.91
CA LYS A 228 -3.61 1.83 49.53
C LYS A 228 -2.63 0.72 49.17
N ILE A 229 -2.18 0.71 47.92
CA ILE A 229 -1.16 -0.21 47.42
C ILE A 229 0.15 0.59 47.33
N GLY A 230 1.07 0.36 48.27
CA GLY A 230 2.28 1.19 48.42
C GLY A 230 3.28 1.09 47.27
N ASN A 231 3.20 0.03 46.47
CA ASN A 231 4.03 -0.27 45.30
C ASN A 231 3.30 0.01 43.97
N MET A 232 2.20 0.77 44.00
CA MET A 232 1.48 1.28 42.83
C MET A 232 1.94 2.70 42.49
N HIS A 233 2.24 2.97 41.22
CA HIS A 233 2.63 4.30 40.74
C HIS A 233 1.81 4.73 39.51
N MET A 234 1.74 6.03 39.26
CA MET A 234 1.25 6.55 37.97
C MET A 234 2.36 6.42 36.92
N TRP A 235 2.03 5.95 35.73
CA TRP A 235 2.95 5.90 34.59
C TRP A 235 2.93 7.24 33.86
N MET A 236 3.59 8.26 34.43
CA MET A 236 3.52 9.65 33.98
C MET A 236 3.83 9.81 32.48
N GLU A 237 4.94 9.25 31.99
CA GLU A 237 5.34 9.34 30.58
C GLU A 237 4.28 8.77 29.60
N MET A 238 3.62 7.67 29.97
CA MET A 238 2.55 7.09 29.16
C MET A 238 1.26 7.91 29.29
N GLN A 239 0.97 8.42 30.49
CA GLN A 239 -0.20 9.25 30.74
C GLN A 239 -0.16 10.55 29.94
N GLU A 240 0.97 11.26 29.94
CA GLU A 240 1.17 12.49 29.15
C GLU A 240 0.93 12.26 27.66
N LYS A 241 1.36 11.11 27.13
CA LYS A 241 1.12 10.73 25.72
C LYS A 241 -0.36 10.46 25.42
N LEU A 242 -1.12 10.00 26.41
CA LEU A 242 -2.52 9.61 26.26
C LEU A 242 -3.50 10.73 26.66
N ASP A 243 -3.05 11.79 27.33
CA ASP A 243 -3.93 12.84 27.86
C ASP A 243 -4.77 13.56 26.79
N ASN A 244 -4.25 13.68 25.56
CA ASN A 244 -5.01 14.23 24.43
C ASN A 244 -6.29 13.44 24.15
N THR A 245 -6.27 12.12 24.32
CA THR A 245 -7.45 11.24 24.13
C THR A 245 -8.47 11.35 25.27
N LEU A 246 -8.04 11.86 26.42
CA LEU A 246 -8.90 12.10 27.59
C LEU A 246 -9.47 13.54 27.62
N SER A 247 -9.01 14.40 26.72
CA SER A 247 -9.42 15.81 26.67
C SER A 247 -10.91 15.92 26.32
N GLY A 248 -11.66 16.71 27.09
CA GLY A 248 -13.11 16.88 26.92
C GLY A 248 -13.98 15.73 27.43
N MET A 249 -13.40 14.72 28.09
CA MET A 249 -14.14 13.61 28.71
C MET A 249 -14.41 13.87 30.20
N SER A 250 -15.66 13.69 30.64
CA SER A 250 -16.01 13.79 32.05
C SER A 250 -15.37 12.65 32.85
N THR A 251 -14.74 13.00 33.98
CA THR A 251 -14.21 11.99 34.91
C THR A 251 -15.36 11.36 35.68
N ALA A 252 -15.49 10.04 35.58
CA ALA A 252 -16.55 9.32 36.31
C ALA A 252 -16.34 9.44 37.83
N ALA A 253 -17.39 9.76 38.56
CA ALA A 253 -17.43 9.73 40.01
C ALA A 253 -17.74 8.31 40.52
N ASN A 254 -18.67 7.63 39.84
CA ASN A 254 -19.19 6.31 40.23
C ASN A 254 -19.13 5.29 39.08
N SER A 255 -19.39 4.04 39.44
CA SER A 255 -19.41 2.87 38.55
C SER A 255 -20.33 1.82 39.15
N PRO A 256 -20.80 0.83 38.38
CA PRO A 256 -21.53 -0.31 38.92
C PRO A 256 -20.75 -1.04 40.01
N VAL A 257 -19.43 -1.14 39.89
CA VAL A 257 -18.59 -1.72 40.95
C VAL A 257 -18.67 -0.92 42.25
N THR A 258 -18.56 0.42 42.16
CA THR A 258 -18.58 1.28 43.35
C THR A 258 -19.98 1.47 43.94
N CYS A 259 -21.02 1.45 43.11
CA CYS A 259 -22.41 1.47 43.57
C CYS A 259 -22.84 0.13 44.18
N ALA A 260 -22.41 -1.00 43.59
CA ALA A 260 -22.66 -2.34 44.12
C ALA A 260 -22.07 -2.50 45.52
N ALA A 261 -20.88 -1.93 45.78
CA ALA A 261 -20.28 -1.92 47.12
C ALA A 261 -21.12 -1.16 48.18
N ALA A 262 -22.14 -0.41 47.76
CA ALA A 262 -23.08 0.29 48.62
C ALA A 262 -24.53 -0.22 48.45
N ASP A 263 -24.71 -1.44 47.91
CA ASP A 263 -26.01 -2.07 47.62
C ASP A 263 -26.94 -1.20 46.76
N LYS A 264 -26.35 -0.50 45.78
CA LYS A 264 -27.04 0.41 44.86
C LYS A 264 -26.72 0.08 43.41
N LEU A 265 -27.61 0.51 42.51
CA LEU A 265 -27.46 0.43 41.07
C LEU A 265 -26.90 1.74 40.53
N TYR A 266 -26.05 1.65 39.52
CA TYR A 266 -25.45 2.80 38.87
C TYR A 266 -26.36 3.37 37.78
N CYS A 267 -26.58 4.69 37.81
CA CYS A 267 -27.26 5.43 36.77
C CYS A 267 -26.23 6.14 35.87
N LEU A 268 -26.05 5.68 34.63
CA LEU A 268 -25.07 6.29 33.73
C LEU A 268 -25.41 7.75 33.41
N ALA A 269 -26.67 8.05 33.12
CA ALA A 269 -27.10 9.38 32.65
C ALA A 269 -26.77 10.51 33.65
N THR A 270 -26.68 10.20 34.94
CA THR A 270 -26.37 11.19 35.99
C THR A 270 -25.09 10.88 36.77
N ASP A 271 -24.40 9.77 36.47
CA ASP A 271 -23.23 9.28 37.22
C ASP A 271 -23.47 9.17 38.74
N THR A 272 -24.66 8.68 39.13
CA THR A 272 -25.07 8.52 40.54
C THR A 272 -25.44 7.09 40.90
N CYS A 273 -25.31 6.74 42.19
CA CYS A 273 -25.79 5.47 42.72
C CYS A 273 -27.24 5.61 43.22
N LYS A 274 -28.15 4.84 42.65
CA LYS A 274 -29.59 4.81 42.95
C LYS A 274 -29.97 3.50 43.65
N LYS A 275 -30.99 3.53 44.52
CA LYS A 275 -31.56 2.28 45.03
C LYS A 275 -32.33 1.59 43.91
N LYS A 276 -32.61 0.30 44.07
CA LYS A 276 -33.39 -0.49 43.09
C LYS A 276 -34.75 0.15 42.76
N THR A 277 -35.43 0.75 43.75
CA THR A 277 -36.72 1.44 43.58
C THR A 277 -36.62 2.78 42.85
N ASP A 278 -35.42 3.36 42.79
CA ASP A 278 -35.20 4.74 42.34
C ASP A 278 -34.61 4.79 40.93
N CYS A 279 -34.52 3.66 40.21
CA CYS A 279 -34.06 3.65 38.81
C CYS A 279 -34.99 4.45 37.90
N SER A 280 -36.27 4.59 38.21
CA SER A 280 -37.20 5.47 37.50
C SER A 280 -36.75 6.94 37.45
N GLN A 281 -35.90 7.38 38.39
CA GLN A 281 -35.30 8.71 38.41
C GLN A 281 -34.05 8.84 37.54
N CYS A 282 -33.61 7.76 36.88
CA CYS A 282 -32.50 7.78 35.94
C CYS A 282 -33.04 8.04 34.53
N PRO A 283 -32.74 9.20 33.91
CA PRO A 283 -33.27 9.56 32.60
C PRO A 283 -32.96 8.49 31.54
N GLY A 284 -34.00 7.99 30.86
CA GLY A 284 -33.89 6.95 29.83
C GLY A 284 -33.54 5.54 30.33
N LYS A 285 -33.30 5.37 31.63
CA LYS A 285 -32.78 4.12 32.23
C LYS A 285 -33.59 3.73 33.46
N GLN A 286 -34.86 3.42 33.26
CA GLN A 286 -35.82 3.24 34.36
C GLN A 286 -35.82 1.84 34.99
N GLU A 287 -35.28 0.84 34.29
CA GLU A 287 -35.37 -0.57 34.68
C GLU A 287 -34.16 -1.01 35.53
N PRO A 288 -34.35 -1.68 36.67
CA PRO A 288 -33.23 -2.13 37.50
C PRO A 288 -32.58 -3.41 36.96
N ASN A 289 -31.32 -3.34 36.50
CA ASN A 289 -30.50 -4.51 36.16
C ASN A 289 -29.57 -4.87 37.34
N THR A 290 -29.99 -5.86 38.13
CA THR A 290 -29.22 -6.34 39.29
C THR A 290 -28.02 -7.22 38.92
N LYS A 291 -27.98 -7.77 37.70
CA LYS A 291 -26.86 -8.61 37.24
C LYS A 291 -25.61 -7.77 36.97
N ASP A 292 -25.81 -6.62 36.33
CA ASP A 292 -24.74 -5.67 35.99
C ASP A 292 -24.63 -4.48 36.96
N ASN A 293 -25.43 -4.46 38.03
CA ASN A 293 -25.48 -3.39 39.04
C ASN A 293 -25.72 -1.99 38.46
N LEU A 294 -26.61 -1.86 37.48
CA LEU A 294 -26.92 -0.60 36.81
C LEU A 294 -28.43 -0.45 36.56
N CYS A 295 -28.87 0.79 36.36
CA CYS A 295 -30.20 1.06 35.81
C CYS A 295 -30.11 1.01 34.27
N ALA A 296 -30.96 0.20 33.66
CA ALA A 296 -31.04 -0.12 32.24
C ALA A 296 -32.30 0.50 31.60
N GLY A 297 -32.36 0.51 30.28
CA GLY A 297 -33.44 1.13 29.51
C GLY A 297 -33.02 1.38 28.07
N MET A 298 -33.85 2.10 27.30
CA MET A 298 -33.58 2.42 25.89
C MET A 298 -32.20 3.05 25.70
N PRO A 299 -31.56 2.91 24.53
CA PRO A 299 -30.24 3.48 24.30
C PRO A 299 -30.19 4.98 24.55
N SER A 300 -29.00 5.52 24.79
CA SER A 300 -28.83 6.93 25.17
C SER A 300 -28.27 7.81 24.06
N GLU A 301 -27.71 7.20 23.01
CA GLU A 301 -27.10 7.91 21.88
C GLU A 301 -27.53 7.34 20.53
N LYS A 302 -27.50 8.21 19.51
CA LYS A 302 -27.74 7.84 18.12
C LYS A 302 -26.44 7.50 17.39
N ALA A 303 -26.50 6.53 16.50
CA ALA A 303 -25.54 6.37 15.42
C ALA A 303 -25.80 7.37 14.28
N THR A 304 -24.86 7.43 13.34
CA THR A 304 -25.03 8.14 12.07
C THR A 304 -24.82 7.18 10.91
N LEU A 305 -25.37 7.49 9.74
CA LEU A 305 -25.15 6.68 8.56
C LEU A 305 -24.77 7.53 7.35
N MET A 306 -24.13 6.87 6.38
CA MET A 306 -23.87 7.38 5.04
C MET A 306 -24.24 6.30 4.04
N PHE A 307 -24.87 6.71 2.95
CA PHE A 307 -25.21 5.82 1.84
C PHE A 307 -24.94 6.54 0.53
N ARG A 308 -24.40 5.79 -0.43
CA ARG A 308 -24.30 6.20 -1.82
C ARG A 308 -24.77 5.01 -2.64
N ASP A 309 -25.72 5.29 -3.52
CA ASP A 309 -26.20 4.28 -4.42
C ASP A 309 -25.10 3.85 -5.40
N SER A 310 -24.98 2.54 -5.54
CA SER A 310 -24.04 1.87 -6.44
C SER A 310 -24.77 1.06 -7.50
N ASP A 311 -26.10 0.93 -7.36
CA ASP A 311 -26.95 0.62 -8.48
C ASP A 311 -27.14 1.89 -9.29
N MET A 312 -27.22 1.76 -10.60
CA MET A 312 -27.42 2.90 -11.49
C MET A 312 -28.70 2.81 -12.31
N ASP A 313 -29.57 1.86 -11.94
CA ASP A 313 -30.86 1.59 -12.54
C ASP A 313 -31.97 2.44 -11.88
N SER A 314 -32.89 2.97 -12.69
CA SER A 314 -33.88 3.93 -12.22
C SER A 314 -34.90 3.34 -11.23
N ASN A 315 -35.09 4.02 -10.11
CA ASN A 315 -35.93 3.66 -8.97
C ASN A 315 -35.45 2.40 -8.21
N GLU A 316 -34.21 1.99 -8.44
CA GLU A 316 -33.60 0.87 -7.75
C GLU A 316 -32.34 1.35 -7.05
N ILE A 317 -32.02 0.74 -5.92
CA ILE A 317 -30.82 1.09 -5.15
C ILE A 317 -30.04 -0.15 -4.79
N GLY A 318 -28.74 0.03 -4.57
CA GLY A 318 -27.83 -1.02 -4.15
C GLY A 318 -26.58 -0.47 -3.52
N GLY A 319 -25.95 -1.26 -2.65
CA GLY A 319 -24.66 -0.91 -2.05
C GLY A 319 -24.61 -1.04 -0.55
N GLU A 320 -23.66 -0.35 0.07
CA GLU A 320 -23.41 -0.46 1.51
C GLU A 320 -23.85 0.80 2.24
N VAL A 321 -24.76 0.63 3.20
CA VAL A 321 -25.06 1.64 4.21
C VAL A 321 -23.98 1.58 5.27
N LYS A 322 -23.12 2.59 5.29
CA LYS A 322 -22.03 2.72 6.28
C LYS A 322 -22.59 3.36 7.53
N ILE A 323 -22.49 2.68 8.65
CA ILE A 323 -22.97 3.14 9.94
C ILE A 323 -21.76 3.54 10.78
N THR A 324 -21.66 4.82 11.10
CA THR A 324 -20.71 5.31 12.09
C THR A 324 -21.33 5.14 13.46
N LYS A 325 -20.64 4.38 14.31
CA LYS A 325 -21.13 4.00 15.64
C LYS A 325 -21.45 5.23 16.49
N ALA A 326 -22.36 5.07 17.45
CA ALA A 326 -22.55 6.10 18.47
C ALA A 326 -21.23 6.36 19.22
N ARG A 327 -21.04 7.59 19.71
CA ARG A 327 -19.84 7.94 20.49
C ARG A 327 -19.74 7.04 21.72
N ASN A 328 -20.88 6.78 22.35
CA ASN A 328 -21.06 5.84 23.44
C ASN A 328 -22.11 4.80 23.07
N ASP A 329 -21.66 3.59 22.75
CA ASP A 329 -22.47 2.47 22.24
C ASP A 329 -22.67 1.33 23.26
N PHE A 330 -22.37 1.62 24.53
CA PHE A 330 -22.41 0.68 25.66
C PHE A 330 -23.79 0.07 25.99
N ASP A 331 -24.87 0.77 25.63
CA ASP A 331 -26.26 0.35 25.82
C ASP A 331 -26.95 0.06 24.49
N ILE A 332 -26.17 -0.18 23.43
CA ILE A 332 -26.64 -0.47 22.08
C ILE A 332 -26.23 -1.90 21.73
N ASP A 333 -27.22 -2.74 21.41
CA ASP A 333 -27.03 -4.11 20.96
C ASP A 333 -26.93 -4.18 19.43
N SER A 334 -27.76 -3.40 18.72
CA SER A 334 -27.78 -3.35 17.25
C SER A 334 -28.07 -1.95 16.71
N TYR A 335 -27.73 -1.77 15.43
CA TYR A 335 -28.11 -0.64 14.61
C TYR A 335 -29.06 -1.13 13.53
N ASP A 336 -30.31 -0.69 13.59
CA ASP A 336 -31.37 -1.11 12.67
C ASP A 336 -31.60 0.00 11.63
N VAL A 337 -31.56 -0.35 10.35
CA VAL A 337 -31.72 0.58 9.23
C VAL A 337 -33.10 0.44 8.61
N PHE A 338 -33.78 1.56 8.40
CA PHE A 338 -35.12 1.64 7.82
C PHE A 338 -35.18 2.67 6.69
N PHE A 339 -36.13 2.50 5.78
CA PHE A 339 -36.57 3.58 4.91
C PHE A 339 -37.38 4.60 5.73
N GLY A 340 -37.15 5.89 5.51
CA GLY A 340 -37.83 7.01 6.15
C GLY A 340 -38.66 7.81 5.16
N LYS A 341 -39.84 8.26 5.60
CA LYS A 341 -40.65 9.25 4.85
C LYS A 341 -40.11 10.67 4.99
N ASP A 342 -39.36 10.90 6.07
CA ASP A 342 -38.63 12.12 6.40
C ASP A 342 -37.37 11.76 7.23
N ASP A 343 -36.67 12.76 7.77
CA ASP A 343 -35.40 12.59 8.49
C ASP A 343 -35.52 11.97 9.89
N ARG A 344 -36.75 11.72 10.38
CA ARG A 344 -37.03 11.20 11.73
C ARG A 344 -37.99 10.02 11.76
N SER A 345 -38.89 9.93 10.79
CA SER A 345 -40.03 9.03 10.80
C SER A 345 -39.85 7.90 9.80
N LYS A 346 -40.01 6.67 10.29
CA LYS A 346 -40.02 5.47 9.46
C LYS A 346 -41.11 5.57 8.39
N LEU A 347 -40.83 5.05 7.20
CA LEU A 347 -41.83 4.76 6.21
C LEU A 347 -42.56 3.48 6.66
N GLU A 348 -43.87 3.54 6.78
CA GLU A 348 -44.70 2.42 7.25
C GLU A 348 -45.20 1.57 6.08
N ARG A 349 -45.29 0.26 6.32
CA ARG A 349 -45.97 -0.70 5.46
C ARG A 349 -47.48 -0.67 5.72
N ALA A 350 -48.24 -1.32 4.86
CA ALA A 350 -49.70 -1.43 5.01
C ALA A 350 -50.15 -2.10 6.32
N ASP A 351 -49.27 -2.87 6.97
CA ASP A 351 -49.51 -3.52 8.27
C ASP A 351 -49.07 -2.66 9.48
N GLY A 352 -48.62 -1.42 9.24
CA GLY A 352 -48.13 -0.51 10.28
C GLY A 352 -46.70 -0.78 10.74
N THR A 353 -45.98 -1.75 10.14
CA THR A 353 -44.56 -1.99 10.45
C THR A 353 -43.64 -1.08 9.64
N GLY A 354 -42.49 -0.71 10.20
CA GLY A 354 -41.49 0.07 9.46
C GLY A 354 -40.86 -0.74 8.32
N TRP A 355 -40.60 -0.10 7.19
CA TRP A 355 -39.83 -0.67 6.09
C TRP A 355 -38.36 -0.87 6.47
N GLN A 356 -38.03 -2.01 7.09
CA GLN A 356 -36.66 -2.33 7.49
C GLN A 356 -35.82 -2.74 6.28
N VAL A 357 -34.63 -2.15 6.18
CA VAL A 357 -33.58 -2.47 5.21
C VAL A 357 -32.69 -3.58 5.73
N GLY A 358 -32.27 -3.48 7.00
CA GLY A 358 -31.45 -4.49 7.66
C GLY A 358 -31.05 -4.08 9.08
N SER A 359 -30.16 -4.86 9.69
CA SER A 359 -29.63 -4.62 11.03
C SER A 359 -28.18 -5.08 11.13
N ALA A 360 -27.36 -4.37 11.90
CA ALA A 360 -25.98 -4.75 12.19
C ALA A 360 -25.72 -4.74 13.70
N PRO A 361 -24.96 -5.71 14.25
CA PRO A 361 -24.62 -5.72 15.67
C PRO A 361 -23.68 -4.56 16.04
N SER A 362 -23.81 -4.05 17.26
CA SER A 362 -22.85 -3.12 17.84
C SER A 362 -21.60 -3.88 18.26
N ILE A 363 -20.48 -3.64 17.58
CA ILE A 363 -19.19 -4.32 17.82
C ILE A 363 -18.13 -3.37 18.41
N GLY A 364 -18.54 -2.19 18.89
CA GLY A 364 -17.62 -1.16 19.36
C GLY A 364 -16.82 -0.47 18.25
N ALA A 365 -17.21 -0.67 16.98
CA ALA A 365 -16.60 -0.10 15.78
C ALA A 365 -17.70 0.26 14.76
N ASP A 366 -17.35 1.04 13.74
CA ASP A 366 -18.22 1.30 12.60
C ASP A 366 -18.59 -0.01 11.90
N THR A 367 -19.80 -0.06 11.34
CA THR A 367 -20.36 -1.28 10.76
C THR A 367 -21.12 -0.98 9.48
N VAL A 368 -21.59 -2.02 8.78
CA VAL A 368 -22.26 -1.89 7.49
C VAL A 368 -23.54 -2.73 7.41
N VAL A 369 -24.55 -2.19 6.73
CA VAL A 369 -25.73 -2.94 6.28
C VAL A 369 -25.72 -2.94 4.75
N LYS A 370 -25.87 -4.12 4.15
CA LYS A 370 -25.85 -4.28 2.69
C LYS A 370 -27.27 -4.21 2.13
N ILE A 371 -27.44 -3.38 1.11
CA ILE A 371 -28.62 -3.34 0.25
C ILE A 371 -28.25 -4.10 -1.02
N ALA A 372 -29.04 -5.12 -1.36
CA ALA A 372 -28.81 -5.89 -2.58
C ALA A 372 -28.98 -4.99 -3.81
N SER A 373 -28.21 -5.21 -4.87
CA SER A 373 -28.50 -4.56 -6.16
C SER A 373 -29.89 -4.93 -6.66
N ASN A 374 -30.51 -4.03 -7.41
CA ASN A 374 -31.86 -4.07 -7.92
C ASN A 374 -32.91 -4.05 -6.79
N THR A 375 -32.62 -3.38 -5.66
CA THR A 375 -33.63 -3.22 -4.60
C THR A 375 -34.55 -2.06 -4.96
N PRO A 376 -35.85 -2.30 -5.21
CA PRO A 376 -36.77 -1.24 -5.58
C PRO A 376 -36.94 -0.24 -4.42
N MET A 377 -36.89 1.04 -4.74
CA MET A 377 -37.13 2.10 -3.77
C MET A 377 -38.63 2.17 -3.43
N PRO A 378 -39.02 2.04 -2.16
CA PRO A 378 -40.42 2.17 -1.77
C PRO A 378 -40.96 3.57 -2.07
N GLU A 379 -42.21 3.65 -2.55
CA GLU A 379 -42.87 4.93 -2.81
C GLU A 379 -42.94 5.79 -1.54
N GLY A 380 -42.51 7.05 -1.65
CA GLY A 380 -42.47 7.99 -0.52
C GLY A 380 -41.22 7.87 0.38
N ALA A 381 -40.29 6.95 0.09
CA ALA A 381 -39.00 6.92 0.77
C ALA A 381 -38.15 8.14 0.37
N THR A 382 -37.76 8.97 1.33
CA THR A 382 -36.92 10.15 1.09
C THR A 382 -35.58 10.08 1.83
N HIS A 383 -35.50 9.24 2.87
CA HIS A 383 -34.33 9.09 3.72
C HIS A 383 -34.05 7.61 4.04
N LEU A 384 -32.81 7.33 4.40
CA LEU A 384 -32.46 6.14 5.18
C LEU A 384 -32.24 6.56 6.63
N LEU A 385 -32.79 5.78 7.55
CA LEU A 385 -32.75 6.02 8.99
C LEU A 385 -31.99 4.89 9.68
N VAL A 386 -31.15 5.21 10.67
CA VAL A 386 -30.52 4.23 11.57
C VAL A 386 -30.96 4.49 13.00
N PHE A 387 -31.47 3.44 13.64
CA PHE A 387 -31.87 3.46 15.04
C PHE A 387 -30.88 2.63 15.85
N SER A 388 -30.32 3.23 16.89
CA SER A 388 -29.65 2.50 17.96
C SER A 388 -30.68 1.69 18.73
N ARG A 389 -30.49 0.39 18.91
CA ARG A 389 -31.47 -0.50 19.55
C ARG A 389 -30.84 -1.40 20.61
N ASN A 390 -31.62 -1.70 21.64
CA ASN A 390 -31.33 -2.76 22.62
C ASN A 390 -32.62 -3.51 23.02
N GLU A 391 -32.52 -4.41 24.01
CA GLU A 391 -33.69 -5.17 24.54
C GLU A 391 -34.85 -4.30 25.05
N TYR A 392 -34.59 -3.04 25.44
CA TYR A 392 -35.59 -2.10 25.96
C TYR A 392 -36.23 -1.23 24.87
N GLY A 393 -35.73 -1.26 23.63
CA GLY A 393 -36.28 -0.52 22.50
C GLY A 393 -35.25 0.26 21.69
N GLU A 394 -35.75 1.20 20.91
CA GLU A 394 -34.97 2.03 19.99
C GLU A 394 -34.75 3.42 20.59
N TYR A 395 -33.60 4.02 20.29
CA TYR A 395 -33.38 5.43 20.60
C TYR A 395 -34.36 6.31 19.83
N ALA A 396 -35.00 7.25 20.52
CA ALA A 396 -36.12 8.02 19.98
C ALA A 396 -35.77 8.90 18.76
N THR A 397 -34.49 9.25 18.56
CA THR A 397 -34.05 10.10 17.44
C THR A 397 -33.06 9.36 16.56
N PRO A 398 -33.41 8.99 15.31
CA PRO A 398 -32.50 8.26 14.45
C PRO A 398 -31.34 9.14 13.95
N GLY A 399 -30.28 8.48 13.47
CA GLY A 399 -29.40 9.07 12.46
C GLY A 399 -30.08 8.98 11.10
N SER A 400 -29.88 9.95 10.22
CA SER A 400 -30.51 9.98 8.91
C SER A 400 -29.57 10.47 7.81
N THR A 401 -29.80 9.99 6.59
CA THR A 401 -29.19 10.52 5.36
C THR A 401 -30.26 10.60 4.28
N LEU A 402 -30.15 11.59 3.39
CA LEU A 402 -31.01 11.67 2.21
C LEU A 402 -30.81 10.42 1.34
N LEU A 403 -31.91 9.83 0.92
CA LEU A 403 -31.91 8.74 -0.04
C LEU A 403 -31.94 9.38 -1.43
N LYS A 404 -30.88 9.15 -2.21
CA LYS A 404 -30.77 9.60 -3.60
C LYS A 404 -30.49 8.38 -4.47
N ASP A 405 -31.42 8.11 -5.37
CA ASP A 405 -31.25 7.19 -6.48
C ASP A 405 -30.21 7.77 -7.46
N ALA A 406 -29.15 7.02 -7.73
CA ALA A 406 -28.14 7.44 -8.69
C ALA A 406 -28.51 6.85 -10.05
N VAL A 407 -28.91 7.68 -11.03
CA VAL A 407 -29.39 7.17 -12.32
C VAL A 407 -28.48 7.61 -13.46
N LEU A 408 -28.14 6.69 -14.36
CA LEU A 408 -27.43 7.05 -15.61
C LEU A 408 -28.32 7.90 -16.53
N PRO A 409 -27.73 8.64 -17.49
CA PRO A 409 -28.51 9.36 -18.49
C PRO A 409 -29.46 8.41 -19.23
N LYS A 410 -30.71 8.83 -19.45
CA LYS A 410 -31.79 7.94 -19.94
C LYS A 410 -31.59 7.43 -21.38
N ALA A 411 -30.84 8.14 -22.20
CA ALA A 411 -30.55 7.74 -23.58
C ALA A 411 -29.11 8.08 -23.98
N GLY A 412 -28.53 7.21 -24.83
CA GLY A 412 -27.26 7.46 -25.50
C GLY A 412 -27.38 8.47 -26.66
N PRO A 413 -26.25 8.97 -27.19
CA PRO A 413 -26.24 9.79 -28.40
C PRO A 413 -26.82 9.03 -29.59
N VAL A 414 -27.44 9.75 -30.52
CA VAL A 414 -28.06 9.15 -31.72
C VAL A 414 -27.04 8.79 -32.78
N SER A 415 -25.97 9.57 -32.90
CA SER A 415 -24.90 9.35 -33.88
C SER A 415 -23.61 10.03 -33.42
N VAL A 416 -22.50 9.67 -34.08
CA VAL A 416 -21.26 10.43 -34.04
C VAL A 416 -20.68 10.40 -35.45
N SER A 417 -20.10 11.51 -35.90
CA SER A 417 -19.45 11.61 -37.20
C SER A 417 -18.09 12.30 -37.06
N PHE A 418 -17.11 11.80 -37.81
CA PHE A 418 -15.76 12.32 -37.85
C PHE A 418 -15.21 12.11 -39.26
N VAL A 419 -14.50 13.11 -39.77
CA VAL A 419 -13.76 13.04 -41.02
C VAL A 419 -12.35 13.49 -40.70
N ASP A 420 -11.38 12.69 -41.13
CA ASP A 420 -9.99 13.01 -40.96
C ASP A 420 -9.56 14.11 -41.95
N GLU A 421 -8.97 15.16 -41.40
CA GLU A 421 -8.44 16.33 -42.10
C GLU A 421 -6.91 16.37 -42.03
N ASP A 422 -6.28 15.42 -41.31
CA ASP A 422 -4.84 15.21 -41.36
C ASP A 422 -4.50 14.33 -42.58
N GLY A 423 -3.28 14.47 -43.08
CA GLY A 423 -2.76 13.66 -44.19
C GLY A 423 -1.59 12.77 -43.77
N ASP A 424 -1.16 12.88 -42.52
CA ASP A 424 0.00 12.15 -41.99
C ASP A 424 -0.42 10.78 -41.45
N LYS A 425 0.28 9.74 -41.89
CA LYS A 425 -0.10 8.35 -41.62
C LYS A 425 -0.10 8.05 -40.12
N GLY A 426 -1.22 7.51 -39.64
CA GLY A 426 -1.41 7.11 -38.24
C GLY A 426 -1.77 8.28 -37.32
N GLU A 427 -2.00 9.46 -37.89
CA GLU A 427 -2.41 10.67 -37.19
C GLU A 427 -3.75 11.14 -37.75
N VAL A 428 -4.56 11.79 -36.92
CA VAL A 428 -5.87 12.28 -37.33
C VAL A 428 -6.11 13.69 -36.83
N SER A 429 -6.94 14.42 -37.54
CA SER A 429 -7.45 15.73 -37.12
C SER A 429 -8.84 15.98 -37.67
N GLY A 430 -9.54 16.96 -37.13
CA GLY A 430 -10.86 17.35 -37.64
C GLY A 430 -11.93 17.38 -36.55
N THR A 431 -13.17 17.62 -36.95
CA THR A 431 -14.25 17.89 -36.00
C THR A 431 -15.13 16.65 -35.78
N VAL A 432 -15.15 16.15 -34.55
CA VAL A 432 -16.13 15.16 -34.09
C VAL A 432 -17.44 15.88 -33.82
N THR A 433 -18.52 15.45 -34.48
CA THR A 433 -19.89 15.95 -34.25
C THR A 433 -20.73 14.84 -33.62
N ILE A 434 -21.39 15.14 -32.50
CA ILE A 434 -22.18 14.18 -31.73
C ILE A 434 -23.67 14.48 -31.95
N GLY A 435 -24.40 13.53 -32.51
CA GLY A 435 -25.84 13.61 -32.64
C GLY A 435 -26.50 13.49 -31.26
N ARG A 436 -27.27 14.50 -30.87
CA ARG A 436 -27.89 14.58 -29.54
C ARG A 436 -28.74 13.35 -29.21
N ALA A 437 -28.77 12.99 -27.93
CA ALA A 437 -29.68 11.98 -27.42
C ALA A 437 -31.15 12.40 -27.62
N LYS A 438 -32.03 11.44 -27.89
CA LYS A 438 -33.48 11.70 -28.05
C LYS A 438 -34.14 12.19 -26.75
N ASP A 439 -33.58 11.78 -25.62
CA ASP A 439 -33.98 12.17 -24.28
C ASP A 439 -32.72 12.60 -23.52
N GLU A 440 -32.64 13.88 -23.18
CA GLU A 440 -31.51 14.47 -22.45
C GLU A 440 -31.80 14.62 -20.95
N GLN A 441 -32.82 13.92 -20.43
CA GLN A 441 -33.09 13.84 -18.99
C GLN A 441 -31.93 13.14 -18.29
N GLY A 442 -31.38 13.82 -17.26
CA GLY A 442 -30.22 13.32 -16.51
C GLY A 442 -28.92 13.34 -17.31
N LEU A 443 -28.87 13.92 -18.51
CA LEU A 443 -27.66 14.10 -19.31
C LEU A 443 -27.00 15.46 -18.99
N GLU A 444 -25.69 15.48 -18.77
CA GLU A 444 -24.93 16.71 -18.54
C GLU A 444 -23.91 16.96 -19.66
N GLU A 445 -23.19 15.91 -20.06
CA GLU A 445 -22.12 15.97 -21.06
C GLU A 445 -22.05 14.66 -21.87
N TYR A 446 -21.29 14.68 -22.97
CA TYR A 446 -20.96 13.49 -23.75
C TYR A 446 -19.49 13.14 -23.59
N ALA A 447 -19.18 11.89 -23.28
CA ALA A 447 -17.81 11.40 -23.17
C ALA A 447 -17.34 10.78 -24.49
N LEU A 448 -16.25 11.31 -25.05
CA LEU A 448 -15.59 10.77 -26.24
C LEU A 448 -14.47 9.82 -25.87
N HIS A 449 -14.44 8.66 -26.53
CA HIS A 449 -13.43 7.64 -26.33
C HIS A 449 -12.92 7.01 -27.63
N TRP A 450 -11.65 6.61 -27.64
CA TRP A 450 -11.10 5.67 -28.60
C TRP A 450 -11.66 4.26 -28.36
N GLY A 451 -12.21 3.67 -29.41
CA GLY A 451 -12.81 2.34 -29.43
C GLY A 451 -11.99 1.35 -30.25
N LYS A 452 -11.89 0.10 -29.77
CA LYS A 452 -11.39 -1.05 -30.56
C LYS A 452 -12.46 -1.69 -31.45
N SER A 453 -13.73 -1.36 -31.20
CA SER A 453 -14.89 -1.70 -32.02
C SER A 453 -16.01 -0.69 -31.77
N GLU A 454 -17.11 -0.79 -32.52
CA GLU A 454 -18.32 0.03 -32.38
C GLU A 454 -18.92 0.09 -30.95
N ARG A 455 -18.57 -0.87 -30.07
CA ARG A 455 -19.16 -0.98 -28.72
C ARG A 455 -18.14 -1.02 -27.59
N ARG A 456 -16.84 -1.09 -27.89
CA ARG A 456 -15.82 -1.35 -26.87
C ARG A 456 -14.69 -0.33 -26.95
N LYS A 457 -14.41 0.31 -25.81
CA LYS A 457 -13.24 1.17 -25.60
C LYS A 457 -11.94 0.36 -25.72
N ILE A 458 -10.84 1.02 -26.09
CA ILE A 458 -9.49 0.46 -25.88
C ILE A 458 -9.18 0.37 -24.38
N ASN A 459 -8.25 -0.50 -23.98
CA ASN A 459 -8.02 -0.80 -22.56
C ASN A 459 -7.26 0.31 -21.81
N SER A 460 -6.37 1.04 -22.49
CA SER A 460 -5.55 2.11 -21.91
C SER A 460 -5.63 3.34 -22.80
N GLY A 461 -5.69 4.54 -22.19
CA GLY A 461 -5.72 5.80 -22.93
C GLY A 461 -6.96 6.00 -23.81
N SER A 462 -8.09 5.35 -23.49
CA SER A 462 -9.30 5.47 -24.32
C SER A 462 -9.95 6.84 -24.24
N PHE A 463 -9.83 7.55 -23.12
CA PHE A 463 -10.48 8.84 -22.94
C PHE A 463 -9.90 9.91 -23.88
N MET A 464 -10.77 10.57 -24.63
CA MET A 464 -10.42 11.72 -25.47
C MET A 464 -10.81 13.02 -24.76
N ARG A 465 -12.12 13.20 -24.52
CA ARG A 465 -12.66 14.45 -24.01
C ARG A 465 -14.11 14.31 -23.54
N ASP A 466 -14.48 15.06 -22.50
CA ASP A 466 -15.88 15.35 -22.18
C ASP A 466 -16.35 16.61 -22.90
N VAL A 467 -17.52 16.51 -23.55
CA VAL A 467 -18.11 17.54 -24.40
C VAL A 467 -19.46 17.94 -23.81
N MET A 468 -19.55 19.17 -23.29
CA MET A 468 -20.80 19.69 -22.72
C MET A 468 -21.93 19.65 -23.75
N LYS A 469 -23.14 19.29 -23.31
CA LYS A 469 -24.32 19.36 -24.17
C LYS A 469 -24.60 20.80 -24.61
N GLN A 470 -25.15 20.97 -25.80
CA GLN A 470 -25.50 22.27 -26.35
C GLN A 470 -27.02 22.35 -26.59
N ALA A 471 -27.63 23.48 -26.22
CA ALA A 471 -29.05 23.70 -26.47
C ALA A 471 -29.29 23.83 -27.98
N ASN A 472 -30.19 23.01 -28.52
CA ASN A 472 -30.65 23.06 -29.92
C ASN A 472 -29.57 22.88 -31.00
N LYS A 473 -28.39 22.33 -30.65
CA LYS A 473 -27.30 22.08 -31.59
C LYS A 473 -26.52 20.83 -31.21
N ASP A 474 -26.08 20.07 -32.21
CA ASP A 474 -25.18 18.94 -32.00
C ASP A 474 -23.84 19.40 -31.42
N PRO A 475 -23.40 18.85 -30.27
CA PRO A 475 -22.12 19.18 -29.68
C PRO A 475 -20.97 18.74 -30.57
N THR A 476 -19.92 19.57 -30.59
CA THR A 476 -18.74 19.33 -31.44
C THR A 476 -17.46 19.40 -30.63
N HIS A 477 -16.48 18.57 -30.98
CA HIS A 477 -15.12 18.63 -30.45
C HIS A 477 -14.11 18.57 -31.60
N HIS A 478 -13.18 19.52 -31.64
CA HIS A 478 -12.12 19.54 -32.63
C HIS A 478 -10.90 18.76 -32.11
N VAL A 479 -10.53 17.72 -32.83
CA VAL A 479 -9.28 16.97 -32.66
C VAL A 479 -8.18 17.73 -33.40
N VAL A 480 -7.15 18.12 -32.68
CA VAL A 480 -6.04 18.93 -33.20
C VAL A 480 -5.18 18.13 -34.18
N MET A 481 -4.49 18.83 -35.08
CA MET A 481 -3.51 18.25 -36.02
C MET A 481 -2.43 17.43 -35.31
N ASN A 482 -1.93 16.40 -36.00
CA ASN A 482 -0.93 15.44 -35.51
C ASN A 482 -1.39 14.62 -34.29
N THR A 483 -2.70 14.39 -34.12
CA THR A 483 -3.19 13.53 -33.03
C THR A 483 -2.99 12.07 -33.42
N LYS A 484 -2.05 11.38 -32.78
CA LYS A 484 -1.78 9.96 -33.02
C LYS A 484 -2.99 9.08 -32.68
N ILE A 485 -3.34 8.18 -33.60
CA ILE A 485 -4.32 7.13 -33.35
C ILE A 485 -3.71 6.14 -32.35
N PRO A 486 -4.31 5.90 -31.17
CA PRO A 486 -3.75 4.95 -30.21
C PRO A 486 -3.77 3.51 -30.75
N ASP A 487 -2.80 2.70 -30.31
CA ASP A 487 -2.70 1.30 -30.71
C ASP A 487 -3.99 0.52 -30.43
N GLY A 488 -4.53 -0.12 -31.48
CA GLY A 488 -5.77 -0.89 -31.42
C GLY A 488 -7.05 -0.07 -31.47
N ALA A 489 -6.97 1.27 -31.59
CA ALA A 489 -8.13 2.11 -31.86
C ALA A 489 -8.55 1.97 -33.33
N THR A 490 -9.84 1.76 -33.55
CA THR A 490 -10.47 1.67 -34.88
C THR A 490 -11.74 2.51 -34.98
N HIS A 491 -12.26 3.00 -33.86
CA HIS A 491 -13.50 3.80 -33.77
C HIS A 491 -13.33 4.97 -32.81
N ILE A 492 -14.14 6.01 -32.99
CA ILE A 492 -14.46 7.01 -31.96
C ILE A 492 -15.85 6.67 -31.42
N LEU A 493 -15.97 6.63 -30.10
CA LEU A 493 -17.19 6.32 -29.36
C LEU A 493 -17.65 7.56 -28.60
N ALA A 494 -18.95 7.85 -28.64
CA ALA A 494 -19.58 8.89 -27.84
C ALA A 494 -20.59 8.25 -26.88
N PHE A 495 -20.52 8.61 -25.61
CA PHE A 495 -21.44 8.16 -24.56
C PHE A 495 -22.14 9.35 -23.93
N SER A 496 -23.41 9.22 -23.60
CA SER A 496 -24.12 10.17 -22.74
C SER A 496 -23.61 10.03 -21.31
N LYS A 497 -23.33 11.13 -20.59
CA LYS A 497 -22.71 11.12 -19.26
C LYS A 497 -23.32 12.15 -18.29
N ASN A 498 -23.32 11.80 -17.01
CA ASN A 498 -23.61 12.70 -15.87
C ASN A 498 -22.67 12.41 -14.68
N GLU A 499 -22.92 13.05 -13.54
CA GLU A 499 -22.14 12.84 -12.30
C GLU A 499 -22.12 11.38 -11.79
N HIS A 500 -23.08 10.55 -12.19
CA HIS A 500 -23.21 9.15 -11.77
C HIS A 500 -22.52 8.16 -12.72
N GLY A 501 -22.41 8.49 -14.01
CA GLY A 501 -21.66 7.70 -14.96
C GLY A 501 -22.05 7.90 -16.42
N GLU A 502 -21.59 6.97 -17.25
CA GLU A 502 -21.87 6.94 -18.69
C GLU A 502 -22.98 5.93 -19.01
N HIS A 503 -23.89 6.30 -19.89
CA HIS A 503 -24.89 5.40 -20.44
C HIS A 503 -24.21 4.20 -21.14
N PRO A 504 -24.68 2.95 -20.98
CA PRO A 504 -23.96 1.77 -21.48
C PRO A 504 -23.92 1.64 -23.01
N VAL A 505 -24.79 2.35 -23.73
CA VAL A 505 -24.84 2.34 -25.20
C VAL A 505 -24.19 3.60 -25.78
N ALA A 506 -23.18 3.41 -26.62
CA ALA A 506 -22.49 4.45 -27.37
C ALA A 506 -23.09 4.65 -28.77
N ALA A 507 -22.87 5.85 -29.32
CA ALA A 507 -22.77 6.02 -30.77
C ALA A 507 -21.31 5.84 -31.20
N SER A 508 -21.07 5.29 -32.39
CA SER A 508 -19.72 5.05 -32.89
C SER A 508 -19.52 5.47 -34.33
N VAL A 509 -18.32 5.93 -34.67
CA VAL A 509 -17.86 6.14 -36.04
C VAL A 509 -16.52 5.44 -36.23
N LYS A 510 -16.38 4.75 -37.37
CA LYS A 510 -15.12 4.11 -37.74
C LYS A 510 -14.10 5.16 -38.14
N ILE A 511 -12.90 5.07 -37.59
CA ILE A 511 -11.78 5.94 -37.96
C ILE A 511 -11.27 5.48 -39.32
N THR A 512 -11.13 6.44 -40.24
CA THR A 512 -10.47 6.23 -41.52
C THR A 512 -9.32 7.23 -41.58
N ASP A 513 -8.10 6.72 -41.38
CA ASP A 513 -6.84 7.46 -41.52
C ASP A 513 -6.68 7.86 -42.99
N ALA A 514 -6.93 9.13 -43.28
CA ALA A 514 -6.86 9.67 -44.61
C ALA A 514 -5.44 10.19 -44.84
N THR A 515 -4.78 9.76 -45.91
CA THR A 515 -3.34 10.02 -46.07
C THR A 515 -3.01 10.83 -47.33
N LYS A 516 -1.91 11.59 -47.25
CA LYS A 516 -1.22 12.14 -48.42
C LYS A 516 -0.76 10.96 -49.31
N PRO A 517 -0.73 11.15 -50.63
CA PRO A 517 -0.36 10.07 -51.55
C PRO A 517 1.12 9.75 -51.42
N CYS A 518 1.53 8.59 -51.96
CA CYS A 518 2.91 8.16 -52.10
C CYS A 518 3.65 8.15 -50.75
N LEU A 519 3.09 7.42 -49.77
CA LEU A 519 3.63 7.30 -48.39
C LEU A 519 4.96 6.55 -48.28
N LYS A 520 5.42 5.90 -49.36
CA LYS A 520 6.72 5.23 -49.44
C LYS A 520 7.20 5.29 -50.88
N GLY A 521 8.52 5.37 -51.09
CA GLY A 521 9.11 5.32 -52.42
C GLY A 521 8.63 4.12 -53.24
N GLY A 522 8.10 4.37 -54.44
CA GLY A 522 7.57 3.33 -55.34
C GLY A 522 6.22 2.74 -54.94
N ALA A 523 5.45 3.39 -54.05
CA ALA A 523 4.05 3.04 -53.84
C ALA A 523 3.24 3.22 -55.15
N VAL A 524 2.08 2.55 -55.23
CA VAL A 524 1.24 2.53 -56.45
C VAL A 524 0.71 3.91 -56.84
N ASP A 525 0.64 4.83 -55.89
CA ASP A 525 0.21 6.21 -56.02
C ASP A 525 1.38 7.22 -56.15
N CYS A 526 2.61 6.73 -56.24
CA CYS A 526 3.78 7.53 -56.64
C CYS A 526 3.88 7.63 -58.16
N PRO A 527 4.35 8.78 -58.71
CA PRO A 527 4.76 8.83 -60.11
C PRO A 527 5.83 7.76 -60.37
N THR A 528 5.79 7.12 -61.55
CA THR A 528 6.72 6.03 -61.88
C THR A 528 8.03 6.54 -62.48
N GLY A 529 8.04 7.78 -62.96
CA GLY A 529 9.20 8.42 -63.57
C GLY A 529 8.89 9.85 -64.01
N VAL A 530 9.93 10.58 -64.35
CA VAL A 530 9.85 11.87 -65.04
C VAL A 530 10.98 11.91 -66.07
N ARG A 531 10.73 12.59 -67.19
CA ARG A 531 11.72 12.85 -68.24
C ARG A 531 11.63 14.31 -68.63
N ILE A 532 12.77 14.90 -68.96
CA ILE A 532 12.85 16.23 -69.54
C ILE A 532 13.55 16.10 -70.90
N SER A 533 13.03 16.79 -71.92
CA SER A 533 13.71 16.85 -73.22
C SER A 533 15.04 17.62 -73.10
N PRO A 534 15.96 17.46 -74.07
CA PRO A 534 17.11 18.35 -74.15
C PRO A 534 16.68 19.80 -74.19
N ASP A 535 17.49 20.66 -73.59
CA ASP A 535 17.33 22.09 -73.64
C ASP A 535 17.52 22.59 -75.08
N SER A 536 16.50 23.28 -75.59
CA SER A 536 16.49 23.89 -76.92
C SER A 536 16.84 25.38 -76.88
N ASP A 537 16.99 25.94 -75.69
CA ASP A 537 17.47 27.30 -75.47
C ASP A 537 19.00 27.31 -75.42
N ALA A 538 19.61 28.28 -76.09
CA ALA A 538 21.06 28.41 -76.15
C ALA A 538 21.60 29.43 -75.13
N ASP A 539 20.72 30.16 -74.46
CA ASP A 539 21.09 31.20 -73.51
C ASP A 539 21.46 30.59 -72.14
N PRO A 540 22.64 30.93 -71.58
CA PRO A 540 23.05 30.37 -70.29
C PRO A 540 22.05 30.71 -69.19
N ARG A 541 21.68 29.70 -68.40
CA ARG A 541 20.74 29.75 -67.27
C ARG A 541 19.27 29.96 -67.67
N GLU A 542 18.93 29.71 -68.93
CA GLU A 542 17.56 29.63 -69.43
C GLU A 542 17.34 28.24 -70.05
N VAL A 543 16.12 27.70 -69.98
CA VAL A 543 15.82 26.36 -70.48
C VAL A 543 14.51 26.35 -71.27
N GLU A 544 14.54 25.79 -72.48
CA GLU A 544 13.36 25.43 -73.26
C GLU A 544 13.28 23.91 -73.38
N ALA A 545 12.36 23.28 -72.63
CA ALA A 545 12.22 21.83 -72.61
C ALA A 545 10.79 21.38 -72.29
N THR A 546 10.47 20.15 -72.70
CA THR A 546 9.22 19.47 -72.34
C THR A 546 9.46 18.49 -71.19
N ILE A 547 8.70 18.66 -70.11
CA ILE A 547 8.68 17.73 -68.97
C ILE A 547 7.55 16.73 -69.20
N THR A 548 7.88 15.44 -69.28
CA THR A 548 6.93 14.34 -69.38
C THR A 548 6.94 13.53 -68.08
N ILE A 549 5.78 13.36 -67.46
CA ILE A 549 5.62 12.56 -66.24
C ILE A 549 5.22 11.13 -66.66
N ASP A 550 5.77 10.11 -66.02
CA ASP A 550 5.25 8.74 -66.12
C ASP A 550 4.25 8.52 -64.95
N ARG A 551 2.99 8.19 -65.27
CA ARG A 551 1.86 8.13 -64.32
C ARG A 551 2.12 7.21 -63.14
N ALA A 552 1.42 7.48 -62.04
CA ALA A 552 1.25 6.51 -60.96
C ALA A 552 0.39 5.33 -61.43
N ALA A 553 0.62 4.14 -60.87
CA ALA A 553 -0.17 2.96 -61.17
C ALA A 553 -1.63 3.09 -60.69
N GLN A 554 -1.89 3.89 -59.66
CA GLN A 554 -3.21 4.20 -59.14
C GLN A 554 -3.34 5.69 -58.79
N GLU A 555 -4.28 6.37 -59.45
CA GLU A 555 -4.51 7.82 -59.28
C GLU A 555 -5.87 8.16 -58.67
N LYS A 556 -6.59 7.15 -58.11
CA LYS A 556 -7.94 7.32 -57.56
C LYS A 556 -8.04 8.47 -56.55
N ASP A 557 -7.03 8.60 -55.71
CA ASP A 557 -6.99 9.58 -54.63
C ASP A 557 -6.01 10.73 -54.93
N LEU A 558 -5.49 10.82 -56.17
CA LEU A 558 -4.60 11.89 -56.63
C LEU A 558 -5.39 13.03 -57.27
N SER A 559 -4.92 14.26 -57.08
CA SER A 559 -5.49 15.45 -57.72
C SER A 559 -4.53 16.05 -58.75
N HIS A 560 -3.24 16.14 -58.42
CA HIS A 560 -2.20 16.78 -59.23
C HIS A 560 -0.86 16.07 -59.03
N TYR A 561 0.05 16.28 -59.97
CA TYR A 561 1.48 16.11 -59.82
C TYR A 561 2.14 17.47 -59.66
N SER A 562 2.82 17.70 -58.55
CA SER A 562 3.55 18.94 -58.31
C SER A 562 4.95 18.85 -58.88
N VAL A 563 5.32 19.76 -59.78
CA VAL A 563 6.62 19.78 -60.46
C VAL A 563 7.46 20.93 -59.91
N TYR A 564 8.72 20.64 -59.57
CA TYR A 564 9.69 21.60 -59.05
C TYR A 564 11.04 21.48 -59.76
N TRP A 565 11.80 22.57 -59.76
CA TRP A 565 13.25 22.51 -59.94
C TRP A 565 13.90 21.84 -58.72
N GLY A 566 15.01 21.12 -58.93
CA GLY A 566 15.70 20.31 -57.91
C GLY A 566 17.19 20.56 -57.88
N ARG A 567 17.78 20.67 -56.68
CA ARG A 567 19.24 20.78 -56.45
C ARG A 567 19.97 19.44 -56.45
N GLN A 568 19.23 18.35 -56.28
CA GLN A 568 19.72 16.98 -56.19
C GLN A 568 18.64 16.00 -56.67
N GLU A 569 19.01 14.75 -56.90
CA GLU A 569 18.07 13.68 -57.25
C GLU A 569 17.17 13.28 -56.07
N CYS A 570 16.04 12.63 -56.37
CA CYS A 570 15.16 12.08 -55.34
C CYS A 570 15.83 10.87 -54.66
N SER A 571 16.03 10.96 -53.34
CA SER A 571 16.47 9.82 -52.54
C SER A 571 15.37 8.77 -52.48
N LYS A 572 15.73 7.50 -52.69
CA LYS A 572 14.80 6.36 -52.55
C LYS A 572 14.53 5.99 -51.09
N GLU A 573 15.38 6.42 -50.17
CA GLU A 573 15.39 5.98 -48.77
C GLU A 573 14.93 7.07 -47.79
N ASP A 574 15.08 8.35 -48.13
CA ASP A 574 14.74 9.47 -47.23
C ASP A 574 13.36 10.09 -47.55
N SER A 575 12.45 10.00 -46.58
CA SER A 575 11.26 10.86 -46.48
C SER A 575 11.69 12.29 -46.13
N GLY A 576 11.21 13.30 -46.86
CA GLY A 576 11.44 14.71 -46.50
C GLY A 576 12.50 15.38 -47.37
N GLN A 577 12.24 15.51 -48.67
CA GLN A 577 13.05 16.28 -49.64
C GLN A 577 13.03 17.81 -49.39
N THR A 578 12.91 18.23 -48.13
CA THR A 578 13.02 19.61 -47.68
C THR A 578 14.44 20.11 -47.93
N GLY A 579 14.61 20.99 -48.92
CA GLY A 579 15.91 21.51 -49.35
C GLY A 579 16.37 21.04 -50.73
N ALA A 580 15.80 19.96 -51.26
CA ALA A 580 16.04 19.54 -52.64
C ALA A 580 15.30 20.45 -53.64
N LYS A 581 14.13 20.96 -53.27
CA LYS A 581 13.32 21.86 -54.11
C LYS A 581 14.04 23.20 -54.31
N ASN A 582 14.12 23.65 -55.57
CA ASN A 582 14.79 24.88 -56.00
C ASN A 582 13.87 25.86 -56.74
N GLY A 583 12.56 25.73 -56.57
CA GLY A 583 11.56 26.56 -57.22
C GLY A 583 10.39 25.73 -57.72
N PHE A 584 9.17 26.24 -57.56
CA PHE A 584 7.97 25.60 -58.06
C PHE A 584 7.79 25.90 -59.55
N ILE A 585 7.49 24.87 -60.34
CA ILE A 585 7.20 25.01 -61.77
C ILE A 585 5.69 25.07 -61.95
N LYS A 586 4.99 23.96 -61.65
CA LYS A 586 3.55 23.84 -61.89
C LYS A 586 2.93 22.62 -61.20
N ASP A 587 1.66 22.74 -60.82
CA ASP A 587 0.80 21.60 -60.50
C ASP A 587 0.10 21.14 -61.78
N ILE A 588 0.37 19.90 -62.19
CA ILE A 588 -0.23 19.30 -63.39
C ILE A 588 -1.37 18.39 -62.95
N PRO A 589 -2.62 18.62 -63.37
CA PRO A 589 -3.74 17.78 -62.95
C PRO A 589 -3.55 16.35 -63.48
N VAL A 590 -4.04 15.37 -62.73
CA VAL A 590 -4.02 13.96 -63.14
C VAL A 590 -4.66 13.81 -64.53
N GLY A 591 -3.91 13.21 -65.47
CA GLY A 591 -4.26 13.09 -66.89
C GLY A 591 -3.52 14.07 -67.81
N GLY A 592 -2.97 15.16 -67.29
CA GLY A 592 -1.97 15.98 -67.96
C GLY A 592 -0.59 15.34 -67.79
N MET A 593 -0.02 14.83 -68.89
CA MET A 593 1.23 14.05 -68.82
C MET A 593 2.46 14.85 -69.22
N GLU A 594 2.26 16.00 -69.82
CA GLU A 594 3.32 16.81 -70.42
C GLU A 594 3.13 18.28 -70.06
N HIS A 595 4.25 18.95 -69.80
CA HIS A 595 4.30 20.39 -69.65
C HIS A 595 5.49 20.95 -70.41
N GLN A 596 5.20 21.84 -71.36
CA GLN A 596 6.22 22.60 -72.08
C GLN A 596 6.64 23.81 -71.25
N LEU A 597 7.95 23.92 -71.00
CA LEU A 597 8.58 25.14 -70.51
C LEU A 597 8.77 26.08 -71.71
N PRO A 598 8.26 27.32 -71.66
CA PRO A 598 8.45 28.28 -72.74
C PRO A 598 9.93 28.66 -72.90
N THR A 599 10.29 29.16 -74.08
CA THR A 599 11.58 29.80 -74.36
C THR A 599 11.90 30.86 -73.29
N ASN A 600 13.18 30.98 -72.90
CA ASN A 600 13.66 31.87 -71.83
C ASN A 600 13.11 31.55 -70.43
N THR A 601 12.80 30.27 -70.12
CA THR A 601 12.41 29.90 -68.75
C THR A 601 13.64 29.95 -67.83
N PRO A 602 13.66 30.78 -66.78
CA PRO A 602 14.84 30.93 -65.94
C PRO A 602 15.14 29.65 -65.16
N LEU A 603 16.38 29.18 -65.22
CA LEU A 603 16.90 28.05 -64.46
C LEU A 603 17.55 28.56 -63.15
N PRO A 604 16.98 28.26 -61.97
CA PRO A 604 17.52 28.78 -60.72
C PRO A 604 18.92 28.23 -60.39
N ASP A 605 19.84 29.09 -59.93
CA ASP A 605 20.66 28.88 -58.72
C ASP A 605 20.96 27.44 -58.30
N GLY A 606 21.77 26.69 -59.04
CA GLY A 606 22.22 25.35 -58.61
C GLY A 606 21.19 24.24 -58.82
N THR A 607 20.28 24.42 -59.79
CA THR A 607 19.40 23.36 -60.27
C THR A 607 20.20 22.31 -61.03
N THR A 608 19.91 21.06 -60.74
CA THR A 608 20.50 19.88 -61.40
C THR A 608 19.44 18.89 -61.87
N HIS A 609 18.21 18.98 -61.35
CA HIS A 609 17.12 18.03 -61.62
C HIS A 609 15.76 18.73 -61.74
N VAL A 610 14.79 18.06 -62.35
CA VAL A 610 13.34 18.29 -62.14
C VAL A 610 12.83 17.24 -61.16
N LEU A 611 12.01 17.65 -60.20
CA LEU A 611 11.39 16.79 -59.19
C LEU A 611 9.88 16.77 -59.39
N VAL A 612 9.27 15.59 -59.28
CA VAL A 612 7.80 15.42 -59.39
C VAL A 612 7.28 14.68 -58.16
N PHE A 613 6.28 15.27 -57.51
CA PHE A 613 5.60 14.74 -56.33
C PHE A 613 4.12 14.47 -56.62
N SER A 614 3.55 13.48 -55.96
CA SER A 614 2.11 13.22 -55.99
C SER A 614 1.36 14.15 -55.02
N LYS A 615 0.16 14.62 -55.36
CA LYS A 615 -0.61 15.53 -54.49
C LYS A 615 -2.11 15.26 -54.50
N ASN A 616 -2.72 15.26 -53.32
CA ASN A 616 -4.17 15.18 -53.14
C ASN A 616 -4.72 16.34 -52.28
N LYS A 617 -6.00 16.27 -51.91
CA LYS A 617 -6.66 17.29 -51.08
C LYS A 617 -6.07 17.45 -49.66
N LEU A 618 -5.35 16.44 -49.17
CA LEU A 618 -4.72 16.41 -47.85
C LEU A 618 -3.26 16.88 -47.89
N GLY A 619 -2.68 17.00 -49.09
CA GLY A 619 -1.35 17.56 -49.29
C GLY A 619 -0.53 16.85 -50.35
N GLU A 620 0.72 17.28 -50.43
CA GLU A 620 1.74 16.73 -51.33
C GLU A 620 2.53 15.61 -50.63
N SER A 621 2.96 14.61 -51.40
CA SER A 621 3.82 13.53 -50.94
C SER A 621 5.20 14.02 -50.54
N GLU A 622 5.87 13.29 -49.65
CA GLU A 622 7.28 13.57 -49.30
C GLU A 622 8.28 12.90 -50.24
N TYR A 623 7.82 11.92 -51.04
CA TYR A 623 8.61 11.17 -51.99
C TYR A 623 8.39 11.69 -53.41
N CYS A 624 9.45 11.71 -54.21
CA CYS A 624 9.44 12.16 -55.60
C CYS A 624 10.16 11.22 -56.56
N VAL A 625 9.98 11.48 -57.85
CA VAL A 625 10.85 11.02 -58.93
C VAL A 625 11.58 12.22 -59.55
N SER A 626 12.79 11.99 -60.06
CA SER A 626 13.63 13.05 -60.62
C SER A 626 14.22 12.69 -61.98
N ALA A 627 14.46 13.73 -62.80
CA ALA A 627 15.25 13.66 -64.03
C ALA A 627 16.32 14.73 -64.02
N ALA A 628 17.53 14.41 -64.49
CA ALA A 628 18.62 15.38 -64.59
C ALA A 628 18.30 16.43 -65.66
N VAL A 629 18.67 17.68 -65.37
CA VAL A 629 18.55 18.83 -66.28
C VAL A 629 19.94 19.26 -66.69
N GLN A 630 20.11 19.56 -67.98
CA GLN A 630 21.33 20.11 -68.54
C GLN A 630 20.97 21.39 -69.29
N ASP A 631 21.64 22.49 -68.95
CA ASP A 631 21.58 23.78 -69.64
C ASP A 631 22.53 23.72 -70.84
N ALA A 632 22.00 23.91 -72.05
CA ALA A 632 22.79 23.82 -73.28
C ALA A 632 23.71 25.05 -73.48
N GLY A 633 23.40 26.18 -72.86
CA GLY A 633 24.22 27.40 -72.85
C GLY A 633 25.36 27.38 -71.83
N ALA A 634 25.35 26.46 -70.86
CA ALA A 634 26.43 26.28 -69.90
C ALA A 634 27.65 25.57 -70.53
N GLY A 635 28.68 26.33 -70.90
CA GLY A 635 29.96 25.79 -71.39
C GLY A 635 30.59 24.75 -70.42
N PRO A 636 31.52 23.90 -70.89
CA PRO A 636 32.04 22.76 -70.13
C PRO A 636 32.61 23.19 -68.76
N LYS A 637 32.13 22.57 -67.67
CA LYS A 637 32.64 22.79 -66.31
C LYS A 637 34.15 22.47 -66.25
N PRO A 638 34.98 23.30 -65.60
CA PRO A 638 36.37 22.94 -65.35
C PRO A 638 36.42 21.77 -64.35
N GLU A 639 37.16 20.71 -64.71
CA GLU A 639 37.49 19.60 -63.81
C GLU A 639 38.27 20.13 -62.59
N LEU A 640 37.83 19.76 -61.39
CA LEU A 640 38.54 19.97 -60.12
C LEU A 640 38.72 18.62 -59.42
#